data_AF-A0AA90Q5G7-F1
#
_entry.id   AF-A0AA90Q5G7-F1
#
_cell.length_a   1.000
_cell.length_b   1.000
_cell.length_c   1.000
_cell.angle_alpha   90.00
_cell.angle_beta   90.00
_cell.angle_gamma   90.00
#
_symmetry.space_group_name_H-M   'P 1'
#
loop_
_entity.id
_entity.type
_entity.pdbx_description
1 polymer ?
#
loop_
_entity_poly.entity_id
_entity_poly.type
_entity_poly.pdbx_seq_one_letter_code
_entity_poly.pdbx_strand_id
1 'polypeptide(L)'
;MPYHHQTELGGKDVQRTARIAGALYLVIIVIGLLGETVIRNSLVVAGNAAETAQRIVASEWLWRVGIAGQLLLLLCAVAMSLAWYVLLRPVNKHLTLLAMFFALVSLAVESVSALQLQGALTPLLSGAKLGMDLQQAQATAYLAIVGHSHAFAVALMFFGVECIIIGHLIRKSGYFPPLIGAMMQLAGLCYLVNTFVMVLSPALHAAVFPAILAPSFFGESAFCLCLLFKGIDIPAWERMAAPSPSLNLH
;
A
#
# COMPACT_ATOMS: atom_id res chain seq x y z
N MET A 1 -17.61 -2.22 38.87
CA MET A 1 -17.84 -3.46 38.11
C MET A 1 -17.30 -3.28 36.70
N PRO A 2 -16.64 -4.30 36.15
CA PRO A 2 -15.22 -4.59 36.29
C PRO A 2 -14.33 -3.74 35.35
N TYR A 3 -13.11 -3.46 35.81
CA TYR A 3 -12.02 -2.90 35.02
C TYR A 3 -11.86 -3.70 33.73
N HIS A 4 -11.91 -3.04 32.57
CA HIS A 4 -11.42 -3.62 31.33
C HIS A 4 -9.94 -3.96 31.55
N HIS A 5 -9.63 -5.25 31.73
CA HIS A 5 -8.31 -5.78 31.44
C HIS A 5 -8.04 -5.45 29.98
N GLN A 6 -7.43 -4.29 29.70
CA GLN A 6 -6.57 -4.19 28.54
C GLN A 6 -5.48 -5.21 28.82
N THR A 7 -5.56 -6.37 28.16
CA THR A 7 -4.45 -7.30 28.07
C THR A 7 -3.32 -6.53 27.40
N GLU A 8 -2.47 -5.90 28.21
CA GLU A 8 -1.24 -5.29 27.75
C GLU A 8 -0.41 -6.42 27.14
N LEU A 9 -0.12 -6.29 25.84
CA LEU A 9 0.71 -7.25 25.13
C LEU A 9 2.09 -7.26 25.80
N GLY A 10 2.54 -8.44 26.25
CA GLY A 10 3.88 -8.57 26.80
C GLY A 10 4.93 -8.31 25.71
N GLY A 11 6.14 -7.89 26.09
CA GLY A 11 7.20 -7.52 25.14
C GLY A 11 7.48 -8.55 24.03
N LYS A 12 7.35 -9.86 24.33
CA LYS A 12 7.47 -10.94 23.32
C LYS A 12 6.35 -10.91 22.26
N ASP A 13 5.13 -10.58 22.66
CA ASP A 13 3.98 -10.50 21.76
C ASP A 13 4.07 -9.29 20.83
N VAL A 14 4.57 -8.16 21.36
CA VAL A 14 4.80 -6.95 20.56
C VAL A 14 5.92 -7.18 19.54
N GLN A 15 7.02 -7.84 19.93
CA GLN A 15 8.09 -8.21 19.00
C GLN A 15 7.59 -9.16 17.91
N ARG A 16 6.74 -10.14 18.26
CA ARG A 16 6.10 -11.02 17.28
C ARG A 16 5.21 -10.23 16.33
N THR A 17 4.45 -9.26 16.84
CA THR A 17 3.61 -8.37 16.03
C THR A 17 4.45 -7.57 15.03
N ALA A 18 5.59 -7.04 15.44
CA ALA A 18 6.53 -6.34 14.55
C ALA A 18 7.04 -7.26 13.42
N ARG A 19 7.43 -8.50 13.74
CA ARG A 19 7.88 -9.46 12.73
C ARG A 19 6.79 -9.88 11.76
N ILE A 20 5.57 -10.10 12.25
CA ILE A 20 4.40 -10.39 11.40
C ILE A 20 4.12 -9.20 10.48
N ALA A 21 4.16 -7.97 11.00
CA ALA A 21 4.02 -6.76 10.18
C ALA A 21 5.10 -6.70 9.09
N GLY A 22 6.36 -6.97 9.42
CA GLY A 22 7.45 -7.04 8.44
C GLY A 22 7.25 -8.11 7.38
N ALA A 23 6.76 -9.30 7.76
CA ALA A 23 6.49 -10.38 6.81
C ALA A 23 5.32 -10.06 5.87
N LEU A 24 4.23 -9.48 6.40
CA LEU A 24 3.10 -9.00 5.60
C LEU A 24 3.55 -7.91 4.63
N TYR A 25 4.37 -6.97 5.11
CA TYR A 25 4.89 -5.89 4.27
C TYR A 25 5.77 -6.43 3.14
N LEU A 26 6.61 -7.43 3.42
CA LEU A 26 7.43 -8.08 2.40
C LEU A 26 6.56 -8.74 1.32
N VAL A 27 5.49 -9.43 1.71
CA VAL A 27 4.53 -10.02 0.76
C VAL A 27 3.90 -8.95 -0.13
N ILE A 28 3.48 -7.82 0.44
CA ILE A 28 2.93 -6.68 -0.30
C ILE A 28 3.94 -6.16 -1.33
N ILE A 29 5.20 -5.92 -0.91
CA ILE A 29 6.27 -5.42 -1.78
C ILE A 29 6.55 -6.39 -2.93
N VAL A 30 6.67 -7.68 -2.64
CA VAL A 30 6.96 -8.70 -3.66
C VAL A 30 5.81 -8.84 -4.66
N ILE A 31 4.56 -8.90 -4.18
CA ILE A 31 3.38 -8.98 -5.06
C ILE A 31 3.29 -7.73 -5.93
N GLY A 32 3.46 -6.53 -5.34
CA GLY A 32 3.41 -5.27 -6.08
C GLY A 32 4.47 -5.21 -7.17
N LEU A 33 5.72 -5.61 -6.85
CA LEU A 33 6.82 -5.63 -7.81
C LEU A 33 6.59 -6.63 -8.94
N LEU A 34 6.15 -7.86 -8.63
CA LEU A 34 5.85 -8.86 -9.65
C LEU A 34 4.65 -8.45 -10.53
N GLY A 35 3.62 -7.86 -9.93
CA GLY A 35 2.45 -7.35 -10.65
C GLY A 35 2.83 -6.29 -11.68
N GLU A 36 3.69 -5.34 -11.31
CA GLU A 36 4.13 -4.28 -12.22
C GLU A 36 5.13 -4.81 -13.26
N THR A 37 6.23 -5.41 -12.78
CA THR A 37 7.41 -5.67 -13.61
C THR A 37 7.30 -6.93 -14.46
N VAL A 38 6.58 -7.94 -14.00
CA VAL A 38 6.45 -9.23 -14.71
C VAL A 38 5.12 -9.29 -15.45
N ILE A 39 4.01 -8.93 -14.81
CA ILE A 39 2.68 -9.11 -15.39
C ILE A 39 2.31 -7.91 -16.29
N ARG A 40 2.28 -6.69 -15.75
CA ARG A 40 1.84 -5.52 -16.53
C ARG A 40 2.83 -5.16 -17.63
N ASN A 41 4.14 -5.11 -17.36
CA ASN A 41 5.16 -4.81 -18.38
C ASN A 41 5.22 -5.84 -19.53
N SER A 42 4.82 -7.09 -19.32
CA SER A 42 4.80 -8.09 -20.40
C SER A 42 3.52 -8.03 -21.23
N LEU A 43 2.38 -7.69 -20.61
CA LEU A 43 1.06 -7.79 -21.23
C LEU A 43 0.52 -6.47 -21.77
N VAL A 44 0.88 -5.33 -21.19
CA VAL A 44 0.34 -4.02 -21.55
C VAL A 44 1.30 -3.27 -22.47
N VAL A 45 0.82 -2.88 -23.65
CA VAL A 45 1.57 -2.06 -24.61
C VAL A 45 0.97 -0.66 -24.62
N ALA A 46 1.75 0.31 -24.11
CA ALA A 46 1.31 1.69 -24.00
C ALA A 46 0.87 2.25 -25.37
N GLY A 47 -0.35 2.76 -25.43
CA GLY A 47 -0.96 3.33 -26.63
C GLY A 47 -1.49 2.30 -27.65
N ASN A 48 -1.36 0.99 -27.40
CA ASN A 48 -1.79 -0.06 -28.33
C ASN A 48 -2.80 -1.02 -27.67
N ALA A 49 -4.08 -0.69 -27.81
CA ALA A 49 -5.18 -1.49 -27.28
C ALA A 49 -5.29 -2.87 -27.93
N ALA A 50 -5.05 -2.96 -29.24
CA ALA A 50 -5.16 -4.22 -29.98
C ALA A 50 -4.09 -5.23 -29.57
N GLU A 51 -2.83 -4.79 -29.48
CA GLU A 51 -1.73 -5.64 -29.06
C GLU A 51 -1.85 -6.03 -27.57
N THR A 52 -2.24 -5.09 -26.70
CA THR A 52 -2.51 -5.37 -25.29
C THR A 52 -3.57 -6.46 -25.13
N ALA A 53 -4.68 -6.34 -25.86
CA ALA A 53 -5.75 -7.34 -25.84
C ALA A 53 -5.28 -8.72 -26.31
N GLN A 54 -4.50 -8.78 -27.39
CA GLN A 54 -3.94 -10.03 -27.91
C GLN A 54 -3.03 -10.71 -26.87
N ARG A 55 -2.15 -9.96 -26.20
CA ARG A 55 -1.26 -10.49 -25.16
C ARG A 55 -2.04 -11.00 -23.94
N ILE A 56 -3.05 -10.26 -23.49
CA ILE A 56 -3.90 -10.66 -22.36
C ILE A 56 -4.67 -11.93 -22.69
N VAL A 57 -5.29 -12.04 -23.88
CA VAL A 57 -6.02 -13.26 -24.26
C VAL A 57 -5.07 -14.45 -24.43
N ALA A 58 -3.88 -14.24 -25.01
CA ALA A 58 -2.87 -15.29 -25.15
C ALA A 58 -2.30 -15.77 -23.80
N SER A 59 -2.28 -14.90 -22.79
CA SER A 59 -1.75 -15.17 -21.45
C SER A 59 -2.79 -14.91 -20.35
N GLU A 60 -4.04 -15.35 -20.55
CA GLU A 60 -5.16 -15.03 -19.65
C GLU A 60 -4.89 -15.45 -18.20
N TRP A 61 -4.28 -16.62 -18.02
CA TRP A 61 -3.93 -17.12 -16.68
C TRP A 61 -2.98 -16.16 -15.95
N LEU A 62 -1.98 -15.61 -16.63
CA LEU A 62 -1.03 -14.68 -16.03
C LEU A 62 -1.72 -13.39 -15.59
N TRP A 63 -2.66 -12.88 -16.40
CA TRP A 63 -3.48 -11.72 -16.03
C TRP A 63 -4.32 -11.99 -14.77
N ARG A 64 -4.99 -13.15 -14.70
CA ARG A 64 -5.78 -13.57 -13.53
C ARG A 64 -4.94 -13.75 -12.28
N VAL A 65 -3.74 -14.31 -12.39
CA VAL A 65 -2.79 -14.41 -11.28
C VAL A 65 -2.41 -13.02 -10.78
N GLY A 66 -2.21 -12.05 -11.67
CA GLY A 66 -1.96 -10.65 -11.28
C GLY A 66 -3.12 -10.04 -10.48
N ILE A 67 -4.36 -10.26 -10.92
CA ILE A 67 -5.56 -9.81 -10.20
C ILE A 67 -5.65 -10.48 -8.83
N ALA A 68 -5.48 -11.80 -8.76
CA ALA A 68 -5.52 -12.54 -7.49
C ALA A 68 -4.42 -12.09 -6.52
N GLY A 69 -3.22 -11.79 -7.05
CA GLY A 69 -2.13 -11.18 -6.31
C GLY A 69 -2.54 -9.84 -5.70
N GLN A 70 -3.13 -8.94 -6.49
CA GLN A 70 -3.60 -7.65 -5.99
C GLN A 70 -4.63 -7.80 -4.86
N LEU A 71 -5.56 -8.76 -4.96
CA LEU A 71 -6.53 -9.02 -3.90
C LEU A 71 -5.87 -9.56 -2.62
N LEU A 72 -4.89 -10.46 -2.75
CA LEU A 72 -4.13 -10.95 -1.61
C LEU A 72 -3.32 -9.83 -0.94
N LEU A 73 -2.73 -8.94 -1.75
CA LEU A 73 -2.00 -7.75 -1.27
C LEU A 73 -2.90 -6.89 -0.37
N LEU A 74 -4.14 -6.61 -0.79
CA LEU A 74 -5.09 -5.83 0.00
C LEU A 74 -5.38 -6.48 1.36
N LEU A 75 -5.57 -7.80 1.41
CA LEU A 75 -5.79 -8.53 2.66
C LEU A 75 -4.57 -8.44 3.59
N CYS A 76 -3.37 -8.60 3.04
CA CYS A 76 -2.13 -8.44 3.79
C CYS A 76 -1.98 -7.01 4.32
N ALA A 77 -2.35 -6.00 3.54
CA ALA A 77 -2.26 -4.60 3.92
C ALA A 77 -3.21 -4.25 5.07
N VAL A 78 -4.46 -4.74 5.06
CA VAL A 78 -5.39 -4.57 6.20
C VAL A 78 -4.81 -5.17 7.48
N ALA A 79 -4.27 -6.39 7.41
CA ALA A 79 -3.65 -7.03 8.57
C ALA A 79 -2.39 -6.27 9.05
N MET A 80 -1.60 -5.72 8.12
CA MET A 80 -0.44 -4.90 8.43
C MET A 80 -0.83 -3.59 9.11
N SER A 81 -1.87 -2.90 8.64
CA SER A 81 -2.40 -1.68 9.27
C SER A 81 -2.79 -1.95 10.73
N LEU A 82 -3.47 -3.08 11.02
CA LEU A 82 -3.77 -3.45 12.40
C LEU A 82 -2.49 -3.63 13.25
N ALA A 83 -1.45 -4.25 12.69
CA ALA A 83 -0.18 -4.40 13.38
C ALA A 83 0.48 -3.02 13.65
N TRP A 84 0.46 -2.11 12.68
CA TRP A 84 0.94 -0.72 12.88
C TRP A 84 0.15 0.01 13.96
N TYR A 85 -1.17 -0.16 14.01
CA TYR A 85 -1.99 0.40 15.07
C TYR A 85 -1.52 -0.06 16.45
N VAL A 86 -1.32 -1.37 16.64
CA VAL A 86 -0.85 -1.94 17.91
C VAL A 86 0.53 -1.40 18.27
N LEU A 87 1.44 -1.30 17.30
CA LEU A 87 2.82 -0.88 17.52
C LEU A 87 2.93 0.61 17.82
N LEU A 88 2.13 1.47 17.21
CA LEU A 88 2.32 2.94 17.24
C LEU A 88 1.31 3.68 18.13
N ARG A 89 0.20 3.04 18.52
CA ARG A 89 -0.78 3.64 19.45
C ARG A 89 -0.17 4.17 20.77
N PRO A 90 0.92 3.60 21.34
CA PRO A 90 1.53 4.16 22.55
C PRO A 90 2.11 5.55 22.35
N VAL A 91 2.60 5.88 21.13
CA VAL A 91 3.20 7.18 20.84
C VAL A 91 2.13 8.27 20.78
N ASN A 92 1.07 8.03 20.00
CA ASN A 92 -0.10 8.89 19.92
C ASN A 92 -1.27 8.14 19.31
N LYS A 93 -2.27 7.80 20.13
CA LYS A 93 -3.45 7.04 19.69
C LYS A 93 -4.24 7.75 18.58
N HIS A 94 -4.41 9.07 18.65
CA HIS A 94 -5.22 9.82 17.69
C HIS A 94 -4.55 9.91 16.31
N LEU A 95 -3.25 10.21 16.26
CA LEU A 95 -2.49 10.21 15.01
C LEU A 95 -2.39 8.81 14.42
N THR A 96 -2.23 7.79 15.26
CA THR A 96 -2.23 6.39 14.79
C THR A 96 -3.58 6.04 14.16
N LEU A 97 -4.70 6.37 14.80
CA LEU A 97 -6.03 6.17 14.22
C LEU A 97 -6.23 6.95 12.92
N LEU A 98 -5.76 8.20 12.86
CA LEU A 98 -5.82 9.01 11.65
C LEU A 98 -5.06 8.33 10.49
N ALA A 99 -3.85 7.83 10.74
CA ALA A 99 -3.10 7.05 9.76
C ALA A 99 -3.88 5.82 9.28
N MET A 100 -4.53 5.08 10.20
CA MET A 100 -5.33 3.91 9.84
C MET A 100 -6.58 4.26 9.03
N PHE A 101 -7.20 5.42 9.24
CA PHE A 101 -8.29 5.88 8.38
C PHE A 101 -7.80 6.18 6.97
N PHE A 102 -6.66 6.84 6.83
CA PHE A 102 -6.04 7.04 5.52
C PHE A 102 -5.67 5.72 4.85
N ALA A 103 -5.15 4.75 5.60
CA ALA A 103 -4.86 3.40 5.13
C ALA A 103 -6.12 2.72 4.57
N LEU A 104 -7.20 2.69 5.35
CA LEU A 104 -8.45 2.05 4.94
C LEU A 104 -9.09 2.73 3.72
N VAL A 105 -9.04 4.06 3.64
CA VAL A 105 -9.50 4.79 2.45
C VAL A 105 -8.63 4.44 1.24
N SER A 106 -7.31 4.40 1.41
CA SER A 106 -6.38 4.00 0.34
C SER A 106 -6.71 2.59 -0.17
N LEU A 107 -6.84 1.62 0.72
CA LEU A 107 -7.14 0.22 0.36
C LEU A 107 -8.54 0.06 -0.26
N ALA A 108 -9.52 0.85 0.18
CA ALA A 108 -10.84 0.85 -0.45
C ALA A 108 -10.76 1.36 -1.90
N VAL A 109 -10.05 2.47 -2.13
CA VAL A 109 -9.83 3.00 -3.49
C VAL A 109 -9.00 2.02 -4.35
N GLU A 110 -7.98 1.41 -3.76
CA GLU A 110 -7.14 0.41 -4.44
C GLU A 110 -7.94 -0.84 -4.80
N SER A 111 -8.93 -1.25 -3.99
CA SER A 111 -9.83 -2.34 -4.36
C SER A 111 -10.65 -2.03 -5.61
N VAL A 112 -11.11 -0.77 -5.77
CA VAL A 112 -11.78 -0.32 -6.99
C VAL A 112 -10.80 -0.32 -8.17
N SER A 113 -9.56 0.07 -7.93
CA SER A 113 -8.49 -0.04 -8.92
C SER A 113 -8.27 -1.50 -9.37
N ALA A 114 -8.26 -2.46 -8.46
CA ALA A 114 -8.15 -3.88 -8.79
C ALA A 114 -9.36 -4.40 -9.58
N LEU A 115 -10.57 -3.91 -9.28
CA LEU A 115 -11.78 -4.24 -10.04
C LEU A 115 -11.68 -3.79 -11.50
N GLN A 116 -10.97 -2.70 -11.81
CA GLN A 116 -10.77 -2.27 -13.19
C GLN A 116 -9.93 -3.27 -14.00
N LEU A 117 -8.91 -3.90 -13.39
CA LEU A 117 -8.14 -4.96 -14.04
C LEU A 117 -9.01 -6.20 -14.35
N GLN A 118 -9.91 -6.55 -13.42
CA GLN A 118 -10.92 -7.59 -13.65
C GLN A 118 -11.91 -7.19 -14.75
N GLY A 119 -12.29 -5.91 -14.79
CA GLY A 119 -13.18 -5.32 -15.81
C GLY A 119 -12.62 -5.41 -17.23
N ALA A 120 -11.30 -5.50 -17.39
CA ALA A 120 -10.68 -5.68 -18.71
C ALA A 120 -10.99 -7.05 -19.35
N LEU A 121 -11.31 -8.08 -18.57
CA LEU A 121 -11.53 -9.43 -19.10
C LEU A 121 -12.89 -9.59 -19.82
N THR A 122 -13.95 -8.95 -19.31
CA THR A 122 -15.30 -9.14 -19.86
C THR A 122 -15.41 -8.68 -21.33
N PRO A 123 -14.93 -7.49 -21.72
CA PRO A 123 -14.92 -7.07 -23.12
C PRO A 123 -14.12 -8.04 -24.00
N LEU A 124 -12.96 -8.51 -23.53
CA LEU A 124 -12.07 -9.38 -24.32
C LEU A 124 -12.63 -10.78 -24.54
N LEU A 125 -13.21 -11.39 -23.50
CA LEU A 125 -13.63 -12.80 -23.52
C LEU A 125 -15.10 -12.98 -23.90
N SER A 126 -15.92 -11.94 -23.68
CA SER A 126 -17.39 -12.01 -23.85
C SER A 126 -17.98 -10.83 -24.62
N GLY A 127 -17.17 -9.91 -25.14
CA GLY A 127 -17.65 -8.70 -25.85
C GLY A 127 -18.62 -9.01 -26.99
N ALA A 128 -18.33 -10.02 -27.81
CA ALA A 128 -19.22 -10.43 -28.90
C ALA A 128 -20.62 -10.86 -28.42
N LYS A 129 -20.72 -11.51 -27.25
CA LYS A 129 -22.01 -11.88 -26.63
C LYS A 129 -22.77 -10.68 -26.08
N LEU A 130 -22.07 -9.58 -25.82
CA LEU A 130 -22.62 -8.30 -25.36
C LEU A 130 -22.91 -7.35 -26.53
N GLY A 131 -22.74 -7.78 -27.78
CA GLY A 131 -22.95 -6.96 -28.97
C GLY A 131 -21.82 -5.98 -29.28
N MET A 132 -20.65 -6.12 -28.64
CA MET A 132 -19.47 -5.33 -28.95
C MET A 132 -18.74 -5.91 -30.16
N ASP A 133 -18.32 -5.05 -31.08
CA ASP A 133 -17.33 -5.44 -32.08
C ASP A 133 -15.93 -5.60 -31.45
N LEU A 134 -14.98 -6.14 -32.22
CA LEU A 134 -13.63 -6.40 -31.71
C LEU A 134 -12.90 -5.11 -31.29
N GLN A 135 -13.07 -4.03 -32.04
CA GLN A 135 -12.38 -2.77 -31.78
C GLN A 135 -12.92 -2.12 -30.50
N GLN A 136 -14.25 -2.13 -30.32
CA GLN A 136 -14.95 -1.70 -29.12
C GLN A 136 -14.48 -2.50 -27.91
N ALA A 137 -14.45 -3.84 -28.01
CA ALA A 137 -13.99 -4.71 -26.94
C ALA A 137 -12.55 -4.39 -26.50
N GLN A 138 -11.63 -4.25 -27.46
CA GLN A 138 -10.22 -3.91 -27.20
C GLN A 138 -10.09 -2.52 -26.55
N ALA A 139 -10.81 -1.53 -27.07
CA ALA A 139 -10.80 -0.17 -26.53
C ALA A 139 -11.36 -0.11 -25.10
N THR A 140 -12.48 -0.78 -24.82
CA THR A 140 -13.07 -0.84 -23.47
C THR A 140 -12.15 -1.54 -22.48
N ALA A 141 -11.52 -2.65 -22.87
CA ALA A 141 -10.55 -3.34 -22.02
C ALA A 141 -9.35 -2.45 -21.71
N TYR A 142 -8.81 -1.76 -22.72
CA TYR A 142 -7.69 -0.85 -22.55
C TYR A 142 -8.05 0.35 -21.65
N LEU A 143 -9.25 0.92 -21.81
CA LEU A 143 -9.76 1.98 -20.92
C LEU A 143 -9.87 1.52 -19.46
N ALA A 144 -10.26 0.27 -19.21
CA ALA A 144 -10.28 -0.28 -17.85
C ALA A 144 -8.84 -0.34 -17.26
N ILE A 145 -7.85 -0.74 -18.05
CA ILE A 145 -6.43 -0.78 -17.62
C ILE A 145 -5.89 0.64 -17.33
N VAL A 146 -6.26 1.63 -18.15
CA VAL A 146 -5.93 3.04 -17.89
C VAL A 146 -6.65 3.54 -16.63
N GLY A 147 -7.92 3.17 -16.45
CA GLY A 147 -8.72 3.48 -15.27
C GLY A 147 -8.12 2.91 -13.98
N HIS A 148 -7.56 1.69 -14.03
CA HIS A 148 -6.77 1.12 -12.94
C HIS A 148 -5.62 2.04 -12.54
N SER A 149 -4.82 2.50 -13.51
CA SER A 149 -3.65 3.36 -13.25
C SER A 149 -4.05 4.67 -12.54
N HIS A 150 -5.15 5.29 -12.96
CA HIS A 150 -5.67 6.51 -12.32
C HIS A 150 -6.22 6.25 -10.92
N ALA A 151 -7.03 5.20 -10.74
CA ALA A 151 -7.56 4.83 -9.44
C ALA A 151 -6.44 4.46 -8.46
N PHE A 152 -5.39 3.76 -8.93
CA PHE A 152 -4.22 3.41 -8.14
C PHE A 152 -3.46 4.66 -7.68
N ALA A 153 -3.24 5.64 -8.57
CA ALA A 153 -2.61 6.89 -8.18
C ALA A 153 -3.42 7.66 -7.12
N VAL A 154 -4.75 7.61 -7.16
CA VAL A 154 -5.59 8.19 -6.09
C VAL A 154 -5.42 7.42 -4.77
N ALA A 155 -5.35 6.08 -4.81
CA ALA A 155 -5.04 5.29 -3.62
C ALA A 155 -3.68 5.67 -3.00
N LEU A 156 -2.66 5.85 -3.84
CA LEU A 156 -1.32 6.28 -3.41
C LEU A 156 -1.32 7.65 -2.73
N MET A 157 -2.21 8.57 -3.10
CA MET A 157 -2.33 9.87 -2.41
C MET A 157 -2.68 9.68 -0.93
N PHE A 158 -3.67 8.85 -0.63
CA PHE A 158 -4.08 8.56 0.74
C PHE A 158 -3.00 7.77 1.49
N PHE A 159 -2.38 6.79 0.83
CA PHE A 159 -1.24 6.04 1.36
C PHE A 159 -0.04 6.95 1.67
N GLY A 160 0.16 7.99 0.86
CA GLY A 160 1.22 8.97 1.07
C GLY A 160 1.02 9.77 2.36
N VAL A 161 -0.22 10.17 2.66
CA VAL A 161 -0.55 10.84 3.94
C VAL A 161 -0.33 9.88 5.12
N GLU A 162 -0.75 8.62 4.99
CA GLU A 162 -0.47 7.58 5.99
C GLU A 162 1.05 7.48 6.24
N CYS A 163 1.86 7.34 5.20
CA CYS A 163 3.32 7.23 5.29
C CYS A 163 3.94 8.43 6.03
N ILE A 164 3.44 9.64 5.80
CA ILE A 164 3.92 10.85 6.49
C ILE A 164 3.61 10.78 8.00
N ILE A 165 2.41 10.34 8.37
CA ILE A 165 1.98 10.23 9.76
C ILE A 165 2.74 9.09 10.46
N ILE A 166 2.80 7.91 9.84
CA ILE A 166 3.54 6.75 10.35
C ILE A 166 5.03 7.10 10.52
N GLY A 167 5.64 7.74 9.53
CA GLY A 167 7.03 8.19 9.61
C GLY A 167 7.25 9.22 10.73
N HIS A 168 6.29 10.11 10.99
CA HIS A 168 6.34 11.00 12.15
C HIS A 168 6.31 10.22 13.48
N LEU A 169 5.39 9.27 13.63
CA LEU A 169 5.26 8.44 14.82
C LEU A 169 6.51 7.59 15.07
N ILE A 170 7.08 7.00 14.02
CA ILE A 170 8.34 6.24 14.08
C ILE A 170 9.47 7.11 14.64
N ARG A 171 9.63 8.35 14.18
CA ARG A 171 10.68 9.26 14.70
C ARG A 171 10.46 9.65 16.16
N LYS A 172 9.22 9.68 16.63
CA LYS A 172 8.87 10.00 18.03
C LYS A 172 8.86 8.78 18.95
N SER A 173 8.86 7.58 18.38
CA SER A 173 8.69 6.32 19.12
C SER A 173 9.83 6.01 20.09
N GLY A 174 11.08 6.32 19.70
CA GLY A 174 12.27 5.90 20.44
C GLY A 174 12.60 4.41 20.36
N TYR A 175 11.69 3.56 19.85
CA TYR A 175 11.89 2.12 19.67
C TYR A 175 12.12 1.69 18.21
N PHE A 176 12.16 2.65 17.29
CA PHE A 176 12.58 2.47 15.90
C PHE A 176 13.70 3.45 15.52
N PRO A 177 14.55 3.12 14.53
CA PRO A 177 15.51 4.07 13.97
C PRO A 177 14.82 5.31 13.36
N PRO A 178 15.21 6.54 13.73
CA PRO A 178 14.56 7.75 13.23
C PRO A 178 14.77 7.95 11.72
N LEU A 179 15.87 7.44 11.16
CA LEU A 179 16.14 7.47 9.73
C LEU A 179 15.03 6.78 8.93
N ILE A 180 14.50 5.65 9.42
CA ILE A 180 13.40 4.92 8.75
C ILE A 180 12.14 5.78 8.73
N GLY A 181 11.85 6.46 9.83
CA GLY A 181 10.71 7.38 9.88
C GLY A 181 10.88 8.55 8.90
N ALA A 182 12.09 9.09 8.72
CA ALA A 182 12.36 10.12 7.71
C ALA A 182 12.18 9.58 6.27
N MET A 183 12.65 8.36 6.00
CA MET A 183 12.44 7.71 4.70
C MET A 183 10.95 7.43 4.42
N MET A 184 10.15 7.07 5.44
CA MET A 184 8.69 6.96 5.31
C MET A 184 8.03 8.28 4.96
N GLN A 185 8.45 9.38 5.58
CA GLN A 185 7.91 10.69 5.22
C GLN A 185 8.29 11.09 3.80
N LEU A 186 9.51 10.79 3.37
CA LEU A 186 9.94 11.01 1.99
C LEU A 186 9.12 10.16 1.01
N ALA A 187 8.89 8.88 1.30
CA ALA A 187 8.03 8.00 0.53
C ALA A 187 6.62 8.60 0.37
N GLY A 188 6.04 9.09 1.46
CA GLY A 188 4.72 9.71 1.43
C GLY A 188 4.66 11.01 0.61
N LEU A 189 5.70 11.84 0.69
CA LEU A 189 5.82 13.03 -0.17
C LEU A 189 5.92 12.64 -1.65
N CYS A 190 6.71 11.61 -1.97
CA CYS A 190 6.81 11.09 -3.32
C CYS A 190 5.45 10.64 -3.87
N TYR A 191 4.66 9.89 -3.08
CA TYR A 191 3.32 9.48 -3.51
C TYR A 191 2.37 10.65 -3.74
N LEU A 192 2.39 11.66 -2.87
CA LEU A 192 1.58 12.86 -3.06
C LEU A 192 1.97 13.61 -4.34
N VAL A 193 3.27 13.87 -4.51
CA VAL A 193 3.79 14.54 -5.73
C VAL A 193 3.42 13.74 -6.97
N ASN A 194 3.55 12.41 -6.94
CA ASN A 194 3.18 11.54 -8.04
C ASN A 194 1.73 11.77 -8.48
N THR A 195 0.78 11.72 -7.53
CA THR A 195 -0.65 11.87 -7.84
C THR A 195 -0.97 13.26 -8.38
N PHE A 196 -0.46 14.32 -7.77
CA PHE A 196 -0.71 15.68 -8.25
C PHE A 196 -0.08 15.95 -9.61
N VAL A 197 1.14 15.47 -9.86
CA VAL A 197 1.80 15.62 -11.16
C VAL A 197 1.05 14.82 -12.23
N MET A 198 0.55 13.62 -11.93
CA MET A 198 -0.28 12.84 -12.86
C MET A 198 -1.53 13.62 -13.31
N VAL A 199 -2.18 14.33 -12.39
CA VAL A 199 -3.41 15.09 -12.67
C VAL A 199 -3.12 16.44 -13.36
N LEU A 200 -2.10 17.17 -12.89
CA LEU A 200 -1.83 18.53 -13.36
C LEU A 200 -0.97 18.57 -14.63
N SER A 201 -0.10 17.58 -14.85
CA SER A 201 0.79 17.53 -16.01
C SER A 201 1.18 16.09 -16.39
N PRO A 202 0.36 15.41 -17.22
CA PRO A 202 0.65 14.06 -17.69
C PRO A 202 2.00 13.93 -18.42
N ALA A 203 2.40 14.97 -19.16
CA ALA A 203 3.70 15.02 -19.84
C ALA A 203 4.87 15.03 -18.85
N LEU A 204 4.76 15.81 -17.77
CA LEU A 204 5.77 15.82 -16.71
C LEU A 204 5.80 14.48 -15.98
N HIS A 205 4.64 13.91 -15.66
CA HIS A 205 4.52 12.62 -14.96
C HIS A 205 5.36 11.53 -15.64
N ALA A 206 5.26 11.40 -16.96
CA ALA A 206 6.04 10.42 -17.73
C ALA A 206 7.57 10.59 -17.57
N ALA A 207 8.06 11.82 -17.40
CA ALA A 207 9.48 12.11 -17.25
C ALA A 207 10.01 11.87 -15.83
N VAL A 208 9.17 12.07 -14.80
CA VAL A 208 9.61 12.03 -13.39
C VAL A 208 9.19 10.78 -12.63
N PHE A 209 8.26 9.98 -13.17
CA PHE A 209 7.68 8.82 -12.49
C PHE A 209 8.72 7.86 -11.87
N PRO A 210 9.79 7.43 -12.59
CA PRO A 210 10.78 6.52 -11.99
C PRO A 210 11.56 7.17 -10.83
N ALA A 211 11.88 8.46 -10.97
CA ALA A 211 12.63 9.22 -9.97
C ALA A 211 11.80 9.50 -8.71
N ILE A 212 10.47 9.62 -8.85
CA ILE A 212 9.56 9.82 -7.73
C ILE A 212 9.35 8.51 -6.94
N LEU A 213 9.20 7.37 -7.61
CA LEU A 213 8.87 6.11 -6.94
C LEU A 213 10.06 5.38 -6.31
N ALA A 214 11.27 5.56 -6.83
CA ALA A 214 12.47 4.93 -6.27
C ALA A 214 12.67 5.25 -4.77
N PRO A 215 12.62 6.51 -4.32
CA PRO A 215 12.71 6.85 -2.89
C PRO A 215 11.65 6.15 -2.03
N SER A 216 10.41 6.02 -2.52
CA SER A 216 9.35 5.30 -1.82
C SER A 216 9.69 3.84 -1.62
N PHE A 217 10.09 3.16 -2.69
CA PHE A 217 10.48 1.75 -2.64
C PHE A 217 11.61 1.49 -1.63
N PHE A 218 12.65 2.33 -1.62
CA PHE A 218 13.75 2.19 -0.67
C PHE A 218 13.33 2.46 0.76
N GLY A 219 12.48 3.47 0.99
CA GLY A 219 11.94 3.75 2.31
C GLY A 219 11.15 2.58 2.85
N GLU A 220 10.19 2.09 2.07
CA GLU A 220 9.26 1.03 2.49
C GLU A 220 10.00 -0.29 2.71
N SER A 221 10.93 -0.62 1.81
CA SER A 221 11.81 -1.77 1.97
C SER A 221 12.66 -1.66 3.24
N ALA A 222 13.23 -0.49 3.54
CA ALA A 222 14.01 -0.29 4.76
C ALA A 222 13.14 -0.48 6.02
N PHE A 223 11.90 0.03 6.02
CA PHE A 223 10.98 -0.16 7.16
C PHE A 223 10.57 -1.63 7.30
N CYS A 224 10.20 -2.29 6.20
CA CYS A 224 9.89 -3.71 6.13
C CYS A 224 11.02 -4.56 6.71
N LEU A 225 12.25 -4.36 6.25
CA LEU A 225 13.43 -5.10 6.72
C LEU A 225 13.73 -4.82 8.19
N CYS A 226 13.52 -3.59 8.66
CA CYS A 226 13.67 -3.27 10.08
C CYS A 226 12.65 -4.03 10.93
N LEU A 227 11.38 -4.05 10.54
CA LEU A 227 10.33 -4.81 11.24
C LEU A 227 10.63 -6.31 11.27
N LEU A 228 11.10 -6.86 10.16
CA LEU A 228 11.33 -8.30 10.00
C LEU A 228 12.56 -8.79 10.78
N PHE A 229 13.69 -8.09 10.68
CA PHE A 229 14.96 -8.57 11.22
C PHE A 229 15.31 -7.93 12.57
N LYS A 230 15.20 -6.60 12.69
CA LYS A 230 15.53 -5.87 13.92
C LYS A 230 14.37 -5.92 14.93
N GLY A 231 13.14 -5.82 14.44
CA GLY A 231 11.94 -5.64 15.25
C GLY A 231 11.95 -4.31 15.99
N ILE A 232 11.49 -4.31 17.24
CA ILE A 232 11.40 -3.11 18.10
C ILE A 232 12.32 -3.21 19.32
N ASP A 233 12.71 -2.05 19.85
CA ASP A 233 13.27 -1.96 21.21
C ASP A 233 12.13 -2.12 22.23
N ILE A 234 12.03 -3.31 22.83
CA ILE A 234 10.97 -3.67 23.78
C ILE A 234 10.97 -2.73 25.02
N PRO A 235 12.10 -2.51 25.73
CA PRO A 235 12.12 -1.58 26.85
C PRO A 235 11.67 -0.15 26.48
N ALA A 236 12.08 0.36 25.33
CA ALA A 236 11.64 1.67 24.87
C ALA A 236 10.14 1.71 24.54
N TRP A 237 9.59 0.64 23.98
CA TRP A 237 8.15 0.50 23.73
C TRP A 237 7.34 0.43 25.02
N GLU A 238 7.77 -0.37 25.99
CA GLU A 238 7.11 -0.52 27.29
C GLU A 238 7.06 0.81 28.06
N ARG A 239 8.14 1.61 28.01
CA ARG A 239 8.15 2.96 28.58
C ARG A 239 7.13 3.89 27.93
N MET A 240 6.92 3.76 26.62
CA MET A 240 5.93 4.57 25.90
C MET A 240 4.50 4.08 26.13
N ALA A 241 4.32 2.79 26.38
CA ALA A 241 3.03 2.17 26.67
C ALA A 241 2.57 2.36 28.12
N ALA A 242 3.51 2.60 29.04
CA ALA A 242 3.21 2.81 30.44
C ALA A 242 2.25 4.02 30.65
N PRO A 243 1.26 3.91 31.56
CA PRO A 243 0.40 5.03 31.92
C PRO A 243 1.23 6.23 32.39
N SER A 244 0.89 7.44 31.94
CA SER A 244 1.52 8.65 32.47
C SER A 244 1.34 8.68 34.00
N PRO A 245 2.40 8.97 34.78
CA PRO A 245 2.28 9.03 36.23
C PRO A 245 1.20 10.06 36.59
N SER A 246 0.16 9.63 37.29
CA SER A 246 -0.85 10.53 37.83
C SER A 246 -0.12 11.51 38.75
N LEU A 247 -0.09 12.80 38.37
CA LEU A 247 0.26 13.87 39.28
C LEU A 247 -0.76 13.84 40.42
N ASN A 248 -0.45 13.11 41.49
CA ASN A 248 -1.13 13.23 42.76
C ASN A 248 -0.75 14.60 43.32
N LEU A 249 -1.51 15.63 42.92
CA LEU A 249 -1.53 16.90 43.63
C LEU A 249 -2.30 16.65 44.92
N HIS A 250 -1.55 16.41 46.00
CA HIS A 250 -2.04 16.46 47.37
C HIS A 250 -2.21 17.91 47.82
#